data_AF-A0A7V0PJT6-F1
#
_entry.id   AF-A0A7V0PJT6-F1
#
_cell.length_a   1.000
_cell.length_b   1.000
_cell.length_c   1.000
_cell.angle_alpha   90.00
_cell.angle_beta   90.00
_cell.angle_gamma   90.00
#
_symmetry.space_group_name_H-M   'P 1'
#
loop_
_entity.id
_entity.type
_entity.pdbx_description
1 polymer ?
#
loop_
_entity_poly.entity_id
_entity_poly.type
_entity_poly.pdbx_seq_one_letter_code
_entity_poly.pdbx_strand_id
1 'polypeptide(L)'
;MMNGRMVGLVLGLGILILGAAAFGYDRSEFMFLNEIRPGMTGIGKTVVANDVISEFNVDVLGVIDEPGTKNDFIVVRVSGEAIGHA
;
A
#
# COMPACT_ATOMS: atom_id res chain seq x y z
N MET A 1 18.53 22.03 -41.99
CA MET A 1 17.06 22.15 -42.17
C MET A 1 16.47 20.77 -41.94
N MET A 2 15.65 20.58 -40.90
CA MET A 2 15.05 19.27 -40.60
C MET A 2 13.85 19.03 -41.52
N ASN A 3 13.79 17.85 -42.14
CA ASN A 3 12.75 17.49 -43.10
C ASN A 3 11.43 17.20 -42.35
N GLY A 4 10.26 17.45 -42.94
CA GLY A 4 8.95 17.29 -42.26
C GLY A 4 8.70 15.90 -41.65
N ARG A 5 9.27 14.84 -42.25
CA ARG A 5 9.24 13.46 -41.70
C ARG A 5 10.08 13.32 -40.41
N MET A 6 11.19 14.05 -40.34
CA MET A 6 12.11 14.04 -39.20
C MET A 6 11.51 14.80 -38.01
N VAL A 7 10.81 15.92 -38.27
CA VAL A 7 10.07 16.68 -37.24
C VAL A 7 8.94 15.84 -36.63
N GLY A 8 8.17 15.13 -37.45
CA GLY A 8 7.11 14.24 -36.97
C GLY A 8 7.62 13.10 -36.09
N LEU A 9 8.77 12.51 -36.43
CA LEU A 9 9.38 11.43 -35.65
C LEU A 9 9.91 11.93 -34.29
N VAL A 10 10.54 13.11 -34.27
CA VAL A 10 11.04 13.72 -33.02
C VAL A 10 9.90 14.12 -32.10
N LEU A 11 8.81 14.69 -32.63
CA LEU A 11 7.63 15.03 -31.84
C LEU A 11 6.92 13.79 -31.29
N GLY A 12 6.78 12.75 -32.11
CA GLY A 12 6.18 11.48 -31.69
C GLY A 12 6.98 10.79 -30.59
N LEU A 13 8.32 10.75 -30.71
CA LEU A 13 9.20 10.18 -29.70
C LEU A 13 9.19 11.00 -28.40
N GLY A 14 9.14 12.33 -28.52
CA GLY A 14 9.00 13.24 -27.36
C GLY A 14 7.71 12.98 -26.58
N ILE A 15 6.58 12.83 -27.26
CA ILE A 15 5.28 12.53 -26.63
C ILE A 15 5.29 11.14 -25.97
N LEU A 16 5.93 10.14 -26.59
CA LEU A 16 6.04 8.79 -26.04
C LEU A 16 6.84 8.78 -24.72
N ILE A 17 7.95 9.52 -24.66
CA ILE A 17 8.80 9.62 -23.46
C ILE A 17 8.08 10.40 -22.34
N LEU A 18 7.38 11.48 -22.67
CA LEU A 18 6.57 12.25 -21.72
C LEU A 18 5.41 11.43 -21.13
N GLY A 19 4.76 10.58 -21.95
CA GLY A 19 3.70 9.68 -21.49
C GLY A 19 4.18 8.63 -20.48
N ALA A 20 5.39 8.09 -20.66
CA ALA A 20 5.94 7.05 -19.78
C ALA A 20 6.26 7.56 -18.36
N ALA A 21 6.63 8.84 -18.21
CA ALA A 21 6.96 9.44 -16.91
C ALA A 21 5.73 9.73 -16.03
N ALA A 22 4.52 9.72 -16.60
CA ALA A 22 3.29 10.07 -15.88
C ALA A 22 2.64 8.89 -15.12
N PHE A 23 3.17 7.67 -15.23
CA PHE A 23 2.56 6.45 -14.65
C PHE A 23 3.16 6.01 -13.30
N GLY A 24 3.99 6.82 -12.67
CA GLY A 24 4.50 6.54 -11.32
C GLY A 24 3.54 6.99 -10.24
N TYR A 25 2.49 6.21 -9.94
CA TYR A 25 1.75 6.38 -8.69
C TYR A 25 2.52 5.62 -7.60
N ASP A 26 3.09 6.35 -6.62
CA ASP A 26 3.80 5.74 -5.50
C ASP A 26 2.79 5.02 -4.60
N ARG A 27 2.72 3.70 -4.75
CA ARG A 27 1.87 2.81 -3.95
C ARG A 27 2.59 2.28 -2.70
N SER A 28 3.77 2.78 -2.37
CA SER A 28 4.55 2.24 -1.26
C SER A 28 3.87 2.40 0.11
N GLU A 29 2.93 3.33 0.26
CA GLU A 29 2.32 3.66 1.55
C GLU A 29 1.12 2.77 1.93
N PHE A 30 0.50 2.07 0.97
CA PHE A 30 -0.71 1.29 1.21
C PHE A 30 -0.64 -0.10 0.56
N MET A 31 -1.20 -1.09 1.26
CA MET A 31 -1.27 -2.47 0.80
C MET A 31 -2.71 -2.84 0.45
N PHE A 32 -2.92 -3.52 -0.67
CA PHE A 32 -4.21 -4.07 -1.05
C PHE A 32 -4.49 -5.38 -0.30
N LEU A 33 -5.77 -5.71 -0.12
CA LEU A 33 -6.18 -6.90 0.61
C LEU A 33 -5.61 -8.21 0.03
N ASN A 34 -5.48 -8.31 -1.30
CA ASN A 34 -4.93 -9.48 -1.99
C ASN A 34 -3.42 -9.67 -1.82
N GLU A 35 -2.72 -8.67 -1.24
CA GLU A 35 -1.30 -8.75 -0.91
C GLU A 35 -1.07 -9.29 0.51
N ILE A 36 -2.11 -9.30 1.35
CA ILE A 36 -2.04 -9.77 2.74
C ILE A 36 -2.01 -11.29 2.77
N ARG A 37 -1.06 -11.86 3.54
CA ARG A 37 -0.88 -13.30 3.71
C ARG A 37 -0.76 -13.67 5.19
N PRO A 38 -1.29 -14.84 5.61
CA PRO A 38 -0.99 -15.39 6.93
C PRO A 38 0.52 -15.47 7.18
N GLY A 39 0.93 -15.16 8.41
CA GLY A 39 2.33 -15.16 8.83
C GLY A 39 3.07 -13.84 8.60
N MET A 40 2.44 -12.84 7.98
CA MET A 40 2.99 -11.48 7.94
C MET A 40 3.04 -10.87 9.34
N THR A 41 4.13 -10.16 9.62
CA THR A 41 4.36 -9.46 10.89
C THR A 41 4.48 -7.96 10.65
N GLY A 42 4.07 -7.15 11.62
CA GLY A 42 4.22 -5.70 11.56
C GLY A 42 4.09 -5.04 12.91
N ILE A 43 4.09 -3.70 12.92
CA ILE A 43 3.85 -2.88 14.09
C ILE A 43 2.59 -2.02 13.90
N GLY A 44 1.76 -1.97 14.92
CA GLY A 44 0.69 -0.99 15.06
C GLY A 44 1.16 0.18 15.91
N LYS A 45 0.69 1.38 15.57
CA LYS A 45 0.95 2.61 16.33
C LYS A 45 -0.35 3.11 16.91
N THR A 46 -0.33 3.53 18.17
CA THR A 46 -1.49 4.09 18.87
C THR A 46 -1.05 5.15 19.86
N VAL A 47 -1.99 5.87 20.47
CA VAL A 47 -1.74 6.81 21.56
C VAL A 47 -2.56 6.36 22.77
N VAL A 48 -1.88 5.82 23.79
CA VAL A 48 -2.53 5.33 25.02
C VAL A 48 -2.67 6.45 26.06
N ALA A 49 -1.69 7.35 26.12
CA ALA A 49 -1.67 8.47 27.07
C ALA A 49 -1.04 9.72 26.43
N ASN A 50 -1.70 10.86 26.66
CA ASN A 50 -1.28 12.18 26.19
C ASN A 50 -1.12 12.24 24.67
N ASP A 51 0.11 12.49 24.20
CA ASP A 51 0.54 12.67 22.82
C ASP A 51 1.67 11.70 22.44
N VAL A 52 1.91 10.68 23.26
CA VAL A 52 3.01 9.73 23.05
C VAL A 52 2.54 8.56 22.19
N ILE A 53 3.18 8.41 21.03
CA ILE A 53 2.98 7.25 20.16
C ILE A 53 3.58 6.02 20.83
N SER A 54 2.74 5.02 21.05
CA SER A 54 3.09 3.70 21.55
C SER A 54 2.98 2.69 20.41
N GLU A 55 3.82 1.65 20.45
CA GLU A 55 3.86 0.59 19.44
C GLU A 55 3.40 -0.75 20.02
N PHE A 56 2.82 -1.59 19.16
CA PHE A 56 2.49 -2.98 19.47
C PHE A 56 2.75 -3.86 18.26
N ASN A 57 3.07 -5.13 18.49
CA ASN A 57 3.30 -6.11 17.44
C ASN A 57 1.97 -6.61 16.87
N VAL A 58 1.96 -6.90 15.57
CA VAL A 58 0.83 -7.43 14.82
C VAL A 58 1.29 -8.67 14.05
N ASP A 59 0.61 -9.78 14.25
CA ASP A 59 0.77 -11.01 13.46
C ASP A 59 -0.51 -11.30 12.68
N VAL A 60 -0.42 -11.40 11.36
CA VAL A 60 -1.56 -11.74 10.50
C VAL A 60 -1.82 -13.24 10.58
N LEU A 61 -3.01 -13.62 11.06
CA LEU A 61 -3.44 -15.02 11.15
C LEU A 61 -4.17 -15.46 9.89
N GLY A 62 -4.85 -14.55 9.20
CA GLY A 62 -5.50 -14.83 7.92
C GLY A 62 -6.46 -13.74 7.47
N VAL A 63 -7.09 -13.99 6.32
CA VAL A 63 -8.11 -13.12 5.71
C VAL A 63 -9.39 -13.93 5.56
N ILE A 64 -10.50 -13.37 6.03
CA ILE A 64 -11.85 -13.89 5.80
C ILE A 64 -12.42 -13.11 4.62
N ASP A 65 -12.47 -13.78 3.47
CA ASP A 65 -13.03 -13.27 2.22
C ASP A 65 -14.42 -13.87 2.04
N GLU A 66 -15.47 -13.05 2.19
CA GLU A 66 -16.88 -13.47 2.07
C GLU A 66 -17.57 -12.70 0.93
N PRO A 67 -17.33 -13.08 -0.34
CA PRO A 67 -17.87 -12.36 -1.48
C PRO A 67 -19.40 -12.43 -1.52
N GLY A 68 -20.06 -11.27 -1.59
CA GLY A 68 -21.48 -11.12 -1.95
C GLY A 68 -22.46 -10.82 -0.81
N THR A 69 -22.07 -10.92 0.47
CA THR A 69 -22.99 -10.58 1.59
C THR A 69 -22.34 -9.92 2.81
N LYS A 70 -21.02 -9.97 3.00
CA LYS A 70 -20.33 -9.39 4.17
C LYS A 70 -19.07 -8.60 3.78
N ASN A 71 -18.53 -7.86 4.76
CA ASN A 71 -17.24 -7.18 4.64
C ASN A 71 -16.09 -8.21 4.74
N ASP A 72 -14.96 -7.92 4.09
CA ASP A 72 -13.74 -8.70 4.25
C ASP A 72 -13.05 -8.35 5.57
N PHE A 73 -12.47 -9.34 6.24
CA PHE A 73 -11.80 -9.14 7.53
C PHE A 73 -10.37 -9.66 7.49
N ILE A 74 -9.45 -8.88 8.05
CA ILE A 74 -8.09 -9.32 8.35
C ILE A 74 -8.05 -9.73 9.82
N VAL A 75 -7.75 -11.00 10.08
CA VAL A 75 -7.63 -11.53 11.43
C VAL A 75 -6.19 -11.40 11.87
N VAL A 76 -5.98 -10.67 12.96
CA VAL A 76 -4.65 -10.44 13.52
C VAL A 76 -4.58 -10.85 14.99
N ARG A 77 -3.39 -11.28 15.42
CA ARG A 77 -3.01 -11.32 16.82
C ARG A 77 -2.17 -10.09 17.11
N VAL A 78 -2.46 -9.42 18.22
CA VAL A 78 -1.70 -8.25 18.65
C VAL A 78 -1.08 -8.49 20.01
N SER A 79 0.09 -7.92 20.25
CA SER A 79 0.79 -8.04 21.54
C SER A 79 1.70 -6.84 21.79
N GLY A 80 1.96 -6.53 23.06
CA GLY A 80 2.83 -5.42 23.47
C GLY A 80 2.21 -4.62 24.60
N GLU A 81 3.01 -3.78 25.25
CA GLU A 81 2.59 -3.02 26.44
C GLU A 81 1.42 -2.08 26.17
N ALA A 82 1.30 -1.57 24.94
CA ALA A 82 0.19 -0.71 24.52
C ALA A 82 -1.15 -1.45 24.42
N ILE A 83 -1.13 -2.78 24.30
CA ILE A 83 -2.32 -3.63 24.30
C ILE A 83 -2.49 -4.14 25.73
N GLY A 84 -3.39 -3.49 26.48
CA GLY A 84 -3.60 -3.80 27.89
C GLY A 84 -3.84 -5.29 28.15
N HIS A 85 -3.44 -5.75 29.34
CA HIS A 85 -3.81 -7.07 29.83
C HIS A 85 -5.31 -7.06 30.18
N ALA A 86 -6.13 -7.73 29.37
CA ALA A 86 -7.54 -7.98 29.67
C ALA A 86 -7.69 -9.08 30.73
#